data_AF-A0AAE1SD09-F1
#
_entry.id   AF-A0AAE1SD09-F1
#
_cell.length_a   1.000
_cell.length_b   1.000
_cell.length_c   1.000
_cell.angle_alpha   90.00
_cell.angle_beta   90.00
_cell.angle_gamma   90.00
#
_symmetry.space_group_name_H-M   'P 1'
#
loop_
_entity.id
_entity.type
_entity.pdbx_description
1 polymer ?
#
loop_
_entity_poly.entity_id
_entity_poly.type
_entity_poly.pdbx_seq_one_letter_code
_entity_poly.pdbx_strand_id
1 'polypeptide(L)'
;MARASYKSTIVFSFVLLFILSISMAVAAGIGTNSALICSKIYGTNIGDTCFSIMQQFSVTPDAFTTFNPNLNCDKMFVGEWICLDGSSV
;
A
#
# COMPACT_ATOMS: atom_id res chain seq x y z
N MET A 1 -18.50 24.57 -48.74
CA MET A 1 -17.21 23.96 -48.30
C MET A 1 -17.06 23.99 -46.76
N ALA A 2 -18.03 23.51 -45.99
CA ALA A 2 -17.98 23.51 -44.51
C ALA A 2 -17.77 22.11 -43.89
N ARG A 3 -17.40 21.12 -44.71
CA ARG A 3 -17.32 19.70 -44.30
C ARG A 3 -15.99 19.31 -43.64
N ALA A 4 -14.95 20.13 -43.75
CA ALA A 4 -13.64 19.84 -43.18
C ALA A 4 -13.53 20.25 -41.70
N SER A 5 -14.16 21.38 -41.33
CA SER A 5 -14.08 21.94 -39.98
C SER A 5 -14.83 21.09 -38.94
N TYR A 6 -16.01 20.56 -39.26
CA TYR A 6 -16.78 19.72 -38.31
C TYR A 6 -16.09 18.39 -38.02
N LYS A 7 -15.39 17.80 -39.00
CA LYS A 7 -14.64 16.54 -38.81
C LYS A 7 -13.44 16.75 -37.89
N SER A 8 -12.73 17.86 -38.08
CA SER A 8 -11.60 18.23 -37.21
C SER A 8 -12.09 18.50 -35.78
N THR A 9 -13.15 19.29 -35.60
CA THR A 9 -13.76 19.52 -34.28
C THR A 9 -14.23 18.22 -33.63
N ILE A 10 -14.89 17.32 -34.37
CA ILE A 10 -15.33 16.02 -33.85
C ILE A 10 -14.14 15.19 -33.36
N VAL A 11 -13.04 15.13 -34.12
CA VAL A 11 -11.82 14.42 -33.73
C VAL A 11 -11.20 15.04 -32.47
N PHE A 12 -11.10 16.38 -32.40
CA PHE A 12 -10.62 17.07 -31.20
C PHE A 12 -11.52 16.81 -29.98
N SER A 13 -12.84 16.79 -30.16
CA SER A 13 -13.80 16.46 -29.10
C SER A 13 -13.64 15.02 -28.61
N PHE A 14 -13.47 14.04 -29.51
CA PHE A 14 -13.23 12.65 -29.12
C PHE A 14 -11.87 12.46 -28.42
N VAL A 15 -10.83 13.16 -28.87
CA VAL A 15 -9.51 13.14 -28.23
C VAL A 15 -9.59 13.73 -26.81
N LEU A 16 -10.29 14.86 -26.61
CA LEU A 16 -10.50 15.42 -25.27
C LEU A 16 -11.25 14.46 -24.35
N LEU A 17 -12.30 13.80 -24.85
CA LEU A 17 -13.08 12.83 -24.07
C LEU A 17 -12.24 11.60 -23.67
N PHE A 18 -11.35 11.15 -24.55
CA PHE A 18 -10.44 10.04 -24.27
C PHE A 18 -9.34 10.41 -23.26
N ILE A 19 -8.82 11.64 -23.31
CA ILE A 19 -7.84 12.13 -22.33
C ILE A 19 -8.49 12.26 -20.94
N LEU A 20 -9.74 12.71 -20.86
CA LEU A 20 -10.49 12.82 -19.60
C LEU A 20 -10.77 11.45 -18.95
N SER A 21 -11.03 10.40 -19.74
CA SER A 21 -11.25 9.05 -19.21
C SER A 21 -9.96 8.39 -18.72
N ILE A 22 -8.83 8.64 -19.38
CA ILE A 22 -7.51 8.14 -18.94
C ILE A 22 -7.14 8.70 -17.56
N SER A 23 -7.46 9.98 -17.29
CA SER A 23 -7.17 10.61 -15.99
C SER A 23 -7.85 9.91 -14.80
N MET A 24 -9.07 9.36 -14.98
CA MET A 24 -9.75 8.62 -13.92
C MET A 24 -9.08 7.26 -13.64
N ALA A 25 -8.49 6.63 -14.64
CA ALA A 25 -7.75 5.37 -14.47
C ALA A 25 -6.41 5.57 -13.75
N VAL A 26 -5.77 6.74 -13.93
CA VAL A 26 -4.50 7.08 -13.24
C VAL A 26 -4.71 7.32 -11.74
N ALA A 27 -5.87 7.83 -11.30
CA ALA A 27 -6.15 8.08 -9.89
C ALA A 27 -6.20 6.81 -9.02
N ALA A 28 -6.52 5.65 -9.61
CA ALA A 28 -6.52 4.37 -8.89
C ALA A 28 -5.12 3.76 -8.67
N GLY A 29 -4.10 4.29 -9.35
CA GLY A 29 -2.70 3.83 -9.26
C GLY A 29 -1.79 4.71 -8.40
N ILE A 30 -2.32 5.78 -7.80
CA ILE A 30 -1.56 6.62 -6.88
C ILE A 30 -1.63 5.93 -5.51
N GLY A 31 -0.65 5.10 -5.20
CA GLY A 31 -0.43 4.61 -3.84
C GLY A 31 -0.20 5.82 -2.95
N THR A 32 -1.23 6.29 -2.27
CA THR A 32 -1.04 7.16 -1.12
C THR A 32 -0.15 6.37 -0.17
N ASN A 33 0.97 6.95 0.29
CA ASN A 33 1.80 6.35 1.32
C ASN A 33 0.95 6.31 2.60
N SER A 34 0.06 5.32 2.69
CA SER A 34 -0.81 5.16 3.83
C SER A 34 0.09 4.80 4.98
N ALA A 35 0.26 5.75 5.89
CA ALA A 35 1.17 5.59 6.99
C ALA A 35 0.55 4.54 7.92
N LEU A 36 1.26 3.43 8.15
CA LEU A 36 0.83 2.47 9.16
C LEU A 36 1.03 3.08 10.54
N ILE A 37 -0.05 3.22 11.31
CA ILE A 37 0.01 3.54 12.73
C ILE A 37 -0.07 2.24 13.51
N CYS A 38 0.96 1.96 14.30
CA CYS A 38 0.98 0.79 15.17
C CYS A 38 0.22 1.07 16.47
N SER A 39 -0.82 0.30 16.74
CA SER A 39 -1.63 0.39 17.97
C SER A 39 -1.10 -0.52 19.09
N LYS A 40 -0.39 -1.59 18.73
CA LYS A 40 0.21 -2.54 19.68
C LYS A 40 1.63 -2.91 19.29
N ILE A 41 2.58 -2.59 20.15
CA ILE A 41 4.02 -2.80 19.93
C ILE A 41 4.54 -3.82 20.94
N TYR A 42 5.46 -4.67 20.50
CA TYR A 42 6.21 -5.62 21.33
C TYR A 42 7.70 -5.44 21.14
N GLY A 43 8.46 -5.42 22.24
CA GLY A 43 9.92 -5.43 22.21
C GLY A 43 10.42 -6.86 22.31
N THR A 44 11.18 -7.30 21.31
CA THR A 44 11.72 -8.67 21.26
C THR A 44 12.65 -8.96 22.44
N ASN A 45 12.64 -10.22 22.88
CA ASN A 45 13.46 -10.77 23.96
C ASN A 45 14.40 -11.86 23.42
N ILE A 46 15.30 -12.32 24.29
CA ILE A 46 16.23 -13.40 23.98
C ILE A 46 15.44 -14.67 23.63
N GLY A 47 15.75 -15.25 22.47
CA GLY A 47 15.12 -16.49 21.98
C GLY A 47 13.85 -16.27 21.14
N ASP A 48 13.41 -15.03 20.96
CA ASP A 48 12.28 -14.75 20.08
C ASP A 48 12.62 -14.99 18.62
N THR A 49 11.61 -15.43 17.88
CA THR A 49 11.58 -15.51 16.42
C THR A 49 10.28 -14.86 15.94
N CYS A 50 10.21 -14.46 14.67
CA CYS A 50 8.93 -13.99 14.11
C CYS A 50 7.80 -15.03 14.32
N PHE A 51 8.11 -16.32 14.18
CA PHE A 51 7.13 -17.39 14.37
C PHE A 51 6.63 -17.48 15.83
N SER A 52 7.54 -17.45 16.81
CA SER A 52 7.15 -17.54 18.22
C SER A 52 6.32 -16.34 18.64
N ILE A 53 6.65 -15.14 18.16
CA ILE A 53 5.89 -13.91 18.43
C ILE A 53 4.50 -14.01 17.81
N MET A 54 4.39 -14.37 16.53
CA MET A 54 3.09 -14.55 15.85
C MET A 54 2.21 -15.57 16.58
N GLN A 55 2.79 -16.70 16.99
CA GLN A 55 2.07 -17.74 17.72
C GLN A 55 1.65 -17.28 19.12
N GLN A 56 2.52 -16.61 19.86
CA GLN A 56 2.24 -16.10 21.20
C GLN A 56 1.11 -15.06 21.20
N PHE A 57 1.08 -14.18 20.21
CA PHE A 57 0.12 -13.08 20.12
C PHE A 57 -1.06 -13.37 19.19
N SER A 58 -1.13 -14.58 18.63
CA SER A 58 -2.17 -14.99 17.68
C SER A 58 -2.30 -14.04 16.48
N VAL A 59 -1.17 -13.54 15.95
CA VAL A 59 -1.11 -12.69 14.76
C VAL A 59 -0.89 -13.57 13.53
N THR A 60 -1.67 -13.35 12.47
CA THR A 60 -1.51 -14.09 11.22
C THR A 60 -0.25 -13.65 10.47
N PRO A 61 0.39 -14.53 9.67
CA PRO A 61 1.55 -14.14 8.86
C PRO A 61 1.30 -12.92 7.97
N ASP A 62 0.15 -12.87 7.30
CA ASP A 62 -0.20 -11.78 6.39
C ASP A 62 -0.32 -10.44 7.14
N ALA A 63 -0.97 -10.42 8.31
CA ALA A 63 -1.08 -9.22 9.13
C ALA A 63 0.30 -8.80 9.66
N PHE A 64 1.09 -9.76 10.14
CA PHE A 64 2.42 -9.51 10.67
C PHE A 64 3.36 -8.88 9.63
N THR A 65 3.38 -9.40 8.39
CA THR A 65 4.18 -8.82 7.30
C THR A 65 3.65 -7.47 6.87
N THR A 66 2.33 -7.28 6.84
CA THR A 66 1.72 -5.98 6.54
C THR A 66 2.11 -4.92 7.55
N PHE A 67 2.15 -5.27 8.84
CA PHE A 67 2.51 -4.35 9.91
C PHE A 67 4.01 -4.07 10.00
N ASN A 68 4.84 -4.97 9.47
CA ASN A 68 6.30 -4.89 9.60
C ASN A 68 6.99 -5.06 8.23
N PRO A 69 6.72 -4.18 7.24
CA PRO A 69 7.15 -4.37 5.86
C PRO A 69 8.68 -4.36 5.67
N ASN A 70 9.43 -3.83 6.64
CA ASN A 70 10.89 -3.75 6.61
C ASN A 70 11.59 -4.77 7.52
N LEU A 71 10.84 -5.58 8.27
CA LEU A 71 11.39 -6.56 9.20
C LEU A 71 12.01 -7.73 8.44
N ASN A 72 13.25 -8.06 8.79
CA ASN A 72 13.91 -9.28 8.31
C ASN A 72 13.99 -10.28 9.47
N CYS A 73 13.17 -11.33 9.40
CA CYS A 73 13.07 -12.34 10.46
C CYS A 73 14.38 -13.13 10.71
N ASP A 74 15.27 -13.22 9.73
CA ASP A 74 16.57 -13.90 9.89
C ASP A 74 17.62 -13.01 10.58
N LYS A 75 17.34 -11.72 10.72
CA LYS A 75 18.23 -10.71 11.31
C LYS A 75 17.61 -9.98 12.49
N MET A 76 16.51 -10.51 13.03
CA MET A 76 15.84 -9.93 14.17
C MET A 76 16.77 -9.93 15.39
N PHE A 77 16.81 -8.82 16.13
CA PHE A 77 17.66 -8.67 17.31
C PHE A 77 16.83 -8.37 18.57
N VAL A 78 17.43 -8.56 19.75
CA VAL A 78 16.77 -8.30 21.04
C VAL A 78 16.55 -6.80 21.24
N GLY A 79 15.34 -6.42 21.65
CA GLY A 79 14.92 -5.03 21.79
C GLY A 79 14.41 -4.38 20.51
N GLU A 80 14.29 -5.14 19.41
CA GLU A 80 13.64 -4.69 18.19
C GLU A 80 12.13 -4.51 18.43
N TRP A 81 11.56 -3.43 17.91
CA TRP A 81 10.15 -3.13 18.06
C TRP A 81 9.34 -3.76 16.93
N ILE A 82 8.41 -4.63 17.31
CA ILE A 82 7.54 -5.38 16.41
C ILE A 82 6.11 -4.85 16.56
N CYS A 83 5.50 -4.50 15.44
CA CYS A 83 4.10 -4.12 15.40
C CYS A 83 3.19 -5.36 15.31
N LEU A 84 2.27 -5.50 16.26
CA LEU A 84 1.35 -6.63 16.36
C LEU A 84 -0.07 -6.29 15.93
N ASP A 85 -0.41 -5.00 15.89
CA ASP A 85 -1.70 -4.47 15.46
C ASP A 85 -1.54 -3.02 15.01
N GLY A 86 -2.29 -2.60 14.00
CA GLY A 86 -2.20 -1.27 13.42
C GLY A 86 -3.18 -1.02 12.28
N SER A 87 -3.27 0.24 11.86
CA SER A 87 -4.13 0.66 10.76
C SER A 87 -3.41 1.64 9.85
N SER A 88 -3.75 1.60 8.57
CA SER A 88 -3.27 2.53 7.55
C SER A 88 -4.13 3.80 7.59
N VAL A 89 -3.50 4.97 7.75
CA VAL A 89 -4.18 6.28 7.62
C VAL A 89 -3.92 6.94 6.27
#